data_AF-A0A2T2VSY7-F1
#
_entry.id   AF-A0A2T2VSY7-F1
#
_cell.length_a   1.000
_cell.length_b   1.000
_cell.length_c   1.000
_cell.angle_alpha   90.00
_cell.angle_beta   90.00
_cell.angle_gamma   90.00
#
_symmetry.space_group_name_H-M   'P 1'
#
loop_
_entity.id
_entity.type
_entity.pdbx_description
1 polymer ?
#
loop_
_entity_poly.entity_id
_entity_poly.type
_entity_poly.pdbx_seq_one_letter_code
_entity_poly.pdbx_strand_id
1 'polypeptide(L)'
;MKSEKKIRIGILIGLAFGIVIGLSLNNLPLWICVGIALGAIVGVTFKLKKYPKVKWTLISVVSLLVLLISFGAWFINLLPLEEMKKDLTTSKVEDISYVSENRIPKRGKILTVVTSKATMGNSGKSTGYELTELSRAYYVFETNGFEVDVASPLGGKPPVVLDDDDMGIFDYAFLNDSIAQIKTSHTIALDDVNAEEYQAIFFVGGKGAMFDFPENKAIQEIVKKYYQSGKVVGAVCHGPAALVNVTLDNGIHLLKNKTVSSFTNEEELLLIPNAKTIFPFLLQDKLVSQGAQFNKGAMYLETISHDKNLVTGQNPWSTWKLAETIIQQLGYTPKYREITGEENAGKVLLVYEKEGLTKAKELIDKLLVQEKKPVDRLLLASHSVIAGMQGKIGRSFSLLGLVSYAKKKSKN
;
A
#
# COMPACT_ATOMS: atom_id res chain seq x y z
N MET A 1 -0.33 -30.82 -0.36
CA MET A 1 -1.03 -31.12 -1.62
C MET A 1 -0.78 -29.95 -2.57
N LYS A 2 0.12 -30.11 -3.55
CA LYS A 2 0.54 -29.03 -4.46
C LYS A 2 -0.64 -28.61 -5.33
N SER A 3 -1.22 -27.44 -5.04
CA SER A 3 -2.16 -26.78 -5.94
C SER A 3 -1.31 -25.99 -6.94
N GLU A 4 -1.11 -26.51 -8.14
CA GLU A 4 -0.69 -25.72 -9.29
C GLU A 4 -1.74 -24.63 -9.54
N LYS A 5 -1.52 -23.43 -8.98
CA LYS A 5 -2.28 -22.25 -9.39
C LYS A 5 -1.60 -21.66 -10.61
N LYS A 6 -2.06 -22.11 -11.78
CA LYS A 6 -1.92 -21.37 -13.03
C LYS A 6 -2.35 -19.92 -12.77
N ILE A 7 -1.50 -18.96 -13.11
CA ILE A 7 -1.93 -17.59 -13.38
C ILE A 7 -3.06 -17.70 -14.39
N ARG A 8 -4.31 -17.48 -13.95
CA ARG A 8 -5.45 -17.36 -14.86
C ARG A 8 -5.55 -15.91 -15.26
N ILE A 9 -4.82 -15.53 -16.31
CA ILE A 9 -5.36 -14.55 -17.25
C ILE A 9 -6.52 -15.26 -17.93
N GLY A 10 -7.70 -15.16 -17.34
CA GLY A 10 -8.91 -15.76 -17.86
C GLY A 10 -9.54 -14.83 -18.88
N ILE A 11 -9.33 -15.08 -20.17
CA ILE A 11 -10.30 -14.64 -21.18
C ILE A 11 -11.52 -15.56 -21.02
N LEU A 12 -12.53 -15.10 -20.28
CA LEU A 12 -13.80 -15.83 -20.24
C LEU A 12 -14.53 -15.56 -21.57
N ILE A 13 -14.33 -16.42 -22.56
CA ILE A 13 -15.13 -16.42 -23.80
C ILE A 13 -16.46 -17.11 -23.47
N GLY A 14 -17.32 -16.42 -22.72
CA GLY A 14 -18.71 -16.83 -22.52
C GLY A 14 -19.55 -16.44 -23.73
N LEU A 15 -20.58 -17.23 -24.05
CA LEU A 15 -21.46 -17.14 -25.23
C LEU A 15 -22.35 -15.88 -25.34
N ALA A 16 -21.89 -14.73 -24.83
CA ALA A 16 -22.39 -13.41 -25.16
C ALA A 16 -21.19 -12.44 -25.19
N PHE A 17 -20.85 -12.00 -26.39
CA PHE A 17 -19.59 -11.35 -26.75
C PHE A 17 -19.27 -10.09 -25.91
N GLY A 18 -18.12 -10.11 -25.24
CA GLY A 18 -17.52 -8.98 -24.54
C GLY A 18 -16.10 -9.33 -24.10
N ILE A 19 -15.14 -8.42 -24.32
CA ILE A 19 -13.83 -8.52 -23.67
C ILE A 19 -13.94 -7.74 -22.37
N VAL A 20 -13.94 -8.46 -21.26
CA VAL A 20 -13.83 -7.89 -19.93
C VAL A 20 -12.34 -7.76 -19.64
N ILE A 21 -11.81 -6.53 -19.60
CA ILE A 21 -10.45 -6.27 -19.10
C ILE A 21 -10.62 -5.73 -17.68
N GLY A 22 -10.33 -6.56 -16.70
CA GLY A 22 -10.19 -6.14 -15.31
C GLY A 22 -8.78 -5.62 -15.08
N LEU A 23 -8.66 -4.41 -14.54
CA LEU A 23 -7.49 -4.01 -13.76
C LEU A 23 -7.95 -4.06 -12.30
N SER A 24 -7.33 -4.94 -11.52
CA SER A 24 -7.41 -4.85 -10.06
C SER A 24 -6.35 -3.82 -9.65
N LEU A 25 -6.72 -2.93 -8.74
CA LEU A 25 -5.80 -2.14 -7.94
C LEU A 25 -6.41 -2.15 -6.53
N ASN A 26 -5.68 -2.65 -5.53
CA ASN A 26 -6.05 -2.57 -4.10
C ASN A 26 -7.38 -3.25 -3.74
N ASN A 27 -7.65 -4.45 -4.29
CA ASN A 27 -8.92 -5.18 -4.10
C ASN A 27 -10.20 -4.41 -4.53
N LEU A 28 -10.08 -3.32 -5.29
CA LEU A 28 -11.15 -2.72 -6.07
C LEU A 28 -11.12 -3.36 -7.46
N PRO A 29 -12.05 -4.25 -7.80
CA PRO A 29 -12.09 -4.78 -9.15
C PRO A 29 -12.56 -3.66 -10.09
N LEU A 30 -11.63 -3.05 -10.84
CA LEU A 30 -11.97 -2.09 -11.88
C LEU A 30 -12.31 -2.89 -13.14
N TRP A 31 -13.59 -3.22 -13.27
CA TRP A 31 -14.12 -3.88 -14.46
C TRP A 31 -14.31 -2.85 -15.57
N ILE A 32 -13.41 -2.82 -16.55
CA ILE A 32 -13.71 -2.19 -17.84
C ILE A 32 -14.39 -3.26 -18.70
N CYS A 33 -15.72 -3.27 -18.67
CA CYS A 33 -16.50 -4.06 -19.61
C CYS A 33 -16.48 -3.37 -20.98
N VAL A 34 -15.63 -3.83 -21.89
CA VAL A 34 -15.77 -3.53 -23.32
C VAL A 34 -16.62 -4.65 -23.92
N GLY A 35 -17.93 -4.47 -23.85
CA GLY A 35 -18.89 -5.33 -24.55
C GLY A 35 -18.70 -5.18 -26.06
N ILE A 36 -17.96 -6.10 -26.67
CA ILE A 36 -17.96 -6.28 -28.11
C ILE A 36 -19.26 -6.97 -28.47
N ALA A 37 -20.32 -6.25 -28.84
CA ALA A 37 -21.35 -6.88 -29.66
C ALA A 37 -20.72 -7.17 -31.03
N LEU A 38 -20.03 -8.31 -31.18
CA LEU A 38 -19.72 -8.89 -32.48
C LEU A 38 -21.06 -9.39 -33.02
N GLY A 39 -21.86 -8.44 -33.49
CA GLY A 39 -22.75 -8.75 -34.58
C GLY A 39 -21.85 -9.35 -35.65
N ALA A 40 -22.12 -10.60 -36.03
CA ALA A 40 -21.77 -11.06 -37.35
C ALA A 40 -21.97 -9.87 -38.31
N ILE A 41 -21.00 -9.60 -39.18
CA ILE A 41 -21.22 -8.71 -40.32
C ILE A 41 -22.17 -9.46 -41.28
N VAL A 42 -23.40 -9.71 -40.84
CA VAL A 42 -24.57 -9.71 -41.68
C VAL A 42 -24.85 -8.23 -41.85
N GLY A 43 -24.59 -7.70 -43.04
CA GLY A 43 -24.94 -6.33 -43.40
C GLY A 43 -26.46 -6.15 -43.38
N VAL A 44 -27.06 -6.10 -42.20
CA VAL A 44 -28.43 -5.65 -42.01
C VAL A 44 -28.38 -4.13 -42.14
N THR A 45 -28.63 -3.65 -43.36
CA THR A 45 -28.86 -2.24 -43.63
C THR A 45 -30.17 -1.83 -42.97
N PHE A 46 -30.11 -1.45 -41.69
CA PHE A 46 -31.26 -0.82 -41.05
C PHE A 46 -31.57 0.48 -41.78
N LYS A 47 -32.76 0.59 -42.38
CA LYS A 47 -33.32 1.85 -42.92
C LYS A 47 -33.67 2.80 -41.76
N LEU A 48 -32.66 3.30 -41.06
CA LEU A 48 -32.79 4.26 -39.94
C LEU A 48 -33.23 5.67 -40.39
N LYS A 49 -33.44 5.88 -41.70
CA LYS A 49 -33.97 7.12 -42.26
C LYS A 49 -35.34 7.51 -41.67
N LYS A 50 -36.12 6.50 -41.21
CA LYS A 50 -37.42 6.69 -40.57
C LYS A 50 -37.34 7.04 -39.06
N TYR A 51 -36.17 6.86 -38.43
CA TYR A 51 -35.97 7.05 -36.99
C TYR A 51 -34.69 7.87 -36.72
N PRO A 52 -34.69 9.19 -37.02
CA PRO A 52 -33.50 10.03 -36.96
C PRO A 52 -32.89 10.12 -35.56
N LYS A 53 -33.72 10.10 -34.50
CA LYS A 53 -33.24 10.08 -33.11
C LYS A 53 -32.43 8.81 -32.81
N VAL A 54 -32.95 7.64 -33.19
CA VAL A 54 -32.27 6.34 -32.99
C VAL A 54 -30.94 6.30 -33.76
N LYS A 55 -30.91 6.83 -34.98
CA LYS A 55 -29.67 6.93 -35.78
C LYS A 55 -28.59 7.74 -35.05
N TRP A 56 -28.92 8.93 -34.55
CA TRP A 56 -27.96 9.79 -33.87
C TRP A 56 -27.51 9.21 -32.53
N THR A 57 -28.43 8.61 -31.76
CA THR A 57 -28.08 7.91 -30.52
C THR A 57 -27.10 6.78 -30.79
N LEU A 58 -27.34 5.94 -31.81
CA LEU A 58 -26.45 4.83 -32.16
C LEU A 58 -25.06 5.33 -32.59
N ILE A 59 -25.00 6.38 -33.42
CA ILE A 59 -23.73 7.00 -33.83
C ILE A 59 -22.98 7.52 -32.61
N SER A 60 -23.64 8.26 -31.72
CA SER A 60 -23.00 8.79 -30.50
C SER A 60 -22.47 7.68 -29.59
N VAL A 61 -23.23 6.59 -29.42
CA VAL A 61 -22.79 5.44 -28.61
C VAL A 61 -21.58 4.74 -29.26
N VAL A 62 -21.61 4.50 -30.57
CA VAL A 62 -20.49 3.87 -31.28
C VAL A 62 -19.25 4.76 -31.27
N SER A 63 -19.39 6.07 -31.51
CA SER A 63 -18.29 7.01 -31.43
C SER A 63 -17.68 7.05 -30.02
N LEU A 64 -18.50 7.05 -28.98
CA LEU A 64 -18.03 6.99 -27.60
C LEU A 64 -17.28 5.69 -27.31
N LEU A 65 -17.79 4.55 -27.78
CA LEU A 65 -17.10 3.26 -27.65
C LEU A 65 -15.74 3.25 -28.34
N VAL A 66 -15.65 3.77 -29.58
CA VAL A 66 -14.38 3.87 -30.31
C VAL A 66 -13.39 4.79 -29.59
N LEU A 67 -13.86 5.91 -29.04
CA LEU A 67 -13.04 6.83 -28.25
C LEU A 67 -12.51 6.15 -26.98
N LEU A 68 -13.36 5.43 -26.25
CA LEU A 68 -12.97 4.70 -25.05
C LEU A 68 -11.96 3.59 -25.35
N ILE A 69 -12.15 2.83 -26.43
CA ILE A 69 -11.22 1.77 -26.85
C ILE A 69 -9.88 2.37 -27.26
N SER A 70 -9.91 3.45 -28.05
CA SER A 70 -8.71 4.14 -28.51
C SER A 70 -7.94 4.77 -27.34
N PHE A 71 -8.65 5.37 -26.38
CA PHE A 71 -8.06 5.89 -25.15
C PHE A 71 -7.46 4.76 -24.30
N GLY A 72 -8.17 3.65 -24.12
CA GLY A 72 -7.69 2.48 -23.38
C GLY A 72 -6.42 1.89 -23.98
N ALA A 73 -6.39 1.71 -25.30
CA ALA A 73 -5.20 1.23 -26.00
C ALA A 73 -4.02 2.20 -25.88
N TRP A 74 -4.28 3.51 -26.01
CA TRP A 74 -3.27 4.55 -25.80
C TRP A 74 -2.73 4.57 -24.36
N PHE A 75 -3.62 4.45 -23.36
CA PHE A 75 -3.26 4.43 -21.94
C PHE A 75 -2.41 3.21 -21.61
N ILE A 76 -2.81 2.01 -22.06
CA ILE A 76 -2.05 0.76 -21.87
C ILE A 76 -0.64 0.90 -22.45
N ASN A 77 -0.49 1.56 -23.60
CA ASN A 77 0.82 1.82 -24.17
C ASN A 77 1.71 2.70 -23.26
N LEU A 78 1.16 3.54 -22.37
CA LEU A 78 1.98 4.33 -21.43
C LEU A 78 2.62 3.47 -20.33
N LEU A 79 2.01 2.33 -20.01
CA LEU A 79 2.42 1.47 -18.90
C LEU A 79 3.69 0.67 -19.21
N PRO A 80 4.50 0.35 -18.18
CA PRO A 80 5.71 -0.46 -18.31
C PRO A 80 5.40 -1.97 -18.43
N LEU A 81 4.63 -2.39 -19.45
CA LEU A 81 4.10 -3.76 -19.55
C LEU A 81 5.15 -4.87 -19.49
N GLU A 82 6.34 -4.65 -20.05
CA GLU A 82 7.43 -5.66 -19.99
C GLU A 82 8.03 -5.78 -18.58
N GLU A 83 8.13 -4.68 -17.85
CA GLU A 83 8.58 -4.69 -16.45
C GLU A 83 7.51 -5.39 -15.57
N MET A 84 6.22 -5.13 -15.83
CA MET A 84 5.10 -5.80 -15.15
C MET A 84 5.01 -7.31 -15.42
N LYS A 85 5.56 -7.79 -16.55
CA LYS A 85 5.61 -9.23 -16.88
C LYS A 85 6.74 -9.97 -16.17
N LYS A 86 7.67 -9.26 -15.52
CA LYS A 86 8.79 -9.90 -14.82
C LYS A 86 8.22 -10.71 -13.66
N ASP A 87 8.41 -12.02 -13.71
CA ASP A 87 8.02 -12.90 -12.62
C ASP A 87 8.96 -12.67 -11.43
N LEU A 88 8.42 -12.07 -10.36
CA LEU A 88 9.12 -11.84 -9.12
C LEU A 88 8.82 -12.94 -8.07
N THR A 89 7.93 -13.89 -8.37
CA THR A 89 7.45 -14.87 -7.37
C THR A 89 8.54 -15.80 -6.86
N THR A 90 9.62 -15.98 -7.62
CA THR A 90 10.78 -16.81 -7.26
C THR A 90 11.91 -16.01 -6.60
N SER A 91 11.73 -14.71 -6.37
CA SER A 91 12.77 -13.84 -5.78
C SER A 91 13.18 -14.35 -4.41
N LYS A 92 14.48 -14.29 -4.11
CA LYS A 92 15.04 -14.72 -2.82
C LYS A 92 15.88 -13.64 -2.16
N VAL A 93 16.17 -13.84 -0.88
CA VAL A 93 17.04 -12.94 -0.10
C VAL A 93 18.41 -12.77 -0.75
N GLU A 94 18.96 -13.84 -1.34
CA GLU A 94 20.28 -13.81 -1.98
C GLU A 94 20.33 -12.90 -3.21
N ASP A 95 19.18 -12.67 -3.86
CA ASP A 95 19.07 -11.83 -5.06
C ASP A 95 19.09 -10.33 -4.73
N ILE A 96 19.03 -9.97 -3.44
CA ILE A 96 18.88 -8.60 -2.97
C ILE A 96 20.12 -8.20 -2.17
N SER A 97 21.06 -7.50 -2.80
CA SER A 97 22.33 -7.09 -2.17
C SER A 97 22.16 -6.30 -0.87
N TYR A 98 21.09 -5.48 -0.76
CA TYR A 98 20.76 -4.76 0.47
C TYR A 98 20.56 -5.72 1.66
N VAL A 99 20.01 -6.91 1.42
CA VAL A 99 19.75 -7.92 2.45
C VAL A 99 20.91 -8.91 2.59
N SER A 100 21.47 -9.37 1.48
CA SER A 100 22.46 -10.46 1.48
C SER A 100 23.89 -10.02 1.81
N GLU A 101 24.29 -8.78 1.48
CA GLU A 101 25.67 -8.31 1.59
C GLU A 101 25.90 -7.34 2.75
N ASN A 102 27.16 -7.13 3.17
CA ASN A 102 27.56 -6.12 4.16
C ASN A 102 26.70 -6.16 5.44
N ARG A 103 26.54 -7.36 6.02
CA ARG A 103 25.70 -7.58 7.21
C ARG A 103 26.22 -6.80 8.42
N ILE A 104 25.31 -6.10 9.09
CA ILE A 104 25.60 -5.35 10.31
C ILE A 104 25.60 -6.32 11.51
N PRO A 105 26.56 -6.22 12.46
CA PRO A 105 26.56 -7.04 13.67
C PRO A 105 25.25 -6.92 14.46
N LYS A 106 24.88 -7.97 15.19
CA LYS A 106 23.66 -7.98 16.01
C LYS A 106 23.67 -6.86 17.05
N ARG A 107 22.56 -6.11 17.14
CA ARG A 107 22.34 -4.96 18.03
C ARG A 107 21.24 -5.19 19.07
N GLY A 108 20.43 -6.23 18.90
CA GLY A 108 19.35 -6.61 19.82
C GLY A 108 18.09 -7.02 19.06
N LYS A 109 16.92 -6.84 19.69
CA LYS A 109 15.64 -7.29 19.13
C LYS A 109 14.63 -6.16 18.95
N ILE A 110 13.80 -6.30 17.92
CA ILE A 110 12.59 -5.49 17.68
C ILE A 110 11.39 -6.44 17.63
N LEU A 111 10.32 -6.09 18.36
CA LEU A 111 9.06 -6.83 18.31
C LEU A 111 8.16 -6.23 17.24
N THR A 112 7.75 -7.03 16.26
CA THR A 112 6.73 -6.65 15.29
C THR A 112 5.41 -7.30 15.65
N VAL A 113 4.32 -6.55 15.57
CA VAL A 113 2.98 -7.02 15.96
C VAL A 113 2.05 -6.96 14.77
N VAL A 114 1.40 -8.08 14.47
CA VAL A 114 0.39 -8.23 13.41
C VAL A 114 -0.96 -8.64 14.00
N THR A 115 -2.05 -8.34 13.30
CA THR A 115 -3.42 -8.72 13.71
C THR A 115 -3.64 -10.24 13.62
N SER A 116 -4.53 -10.76 14.47
CA SER A 116 -5.06 -12.12 14.40
C SER A 116 -6.44 -12.17 13.69
N LYS A 117 -6.99 -11.04 13.23
CA LYS A 117 -8.35 -10.96 12.67
C LYS A 117 -8.38 -11.21 11.16
N ALA A 118 -9.12 -12.25 10.77
CA ALA A 118 -9.25 -12.69 9.37
C ALA A 118 -10.45 -12.09 8.63
N THR A 119 -11.37 -11.41 9.33
CA THR A 119 -12.60 -10.86 8.77
C THR A 119 -12.85 -9.42 9.26
N MET A 120 -13.39 -8.58 8.37
CA MET A 120 -13.79 -7.22 8.72
C MET A 120 -15.14 -7.23 9.43
N GLY A 121 -15.12 -7.36 10.76
CA GLY A 121 -16.32 -7.39 11.59
C GLY A 121 -17.33 -8.45 11.11
N ASN A 122 -18.60 -8.07 11.03
CA ASN A 122 -19.68 -8.94 10.55
C ASN A 122 -19.92 -8.85 9.03
N SER A 123 -19.04 -8.19 8.28
CA SER A 123 -19.24 -7.99 6.82
C SER A 123 -19.02 -9.24 5.99
N GLY A 124 -18.39 -10.28 6.55
CA GLY A 124 -17.98 -11.50 5.83
C GLY A 124 -16.80 -11.31 4.87
N LYS A 125 -16.28 -10.09 4.70
CA LYS A 125 -15.10 -9.82 3.87
C LYS A 125 -13.81 -10.17 4.61
N SER A 126 -12.88 -10.85 3.94
CA SER A 126 -11.58 -11.23 4.51
C SER A 126 -10.65 -10.04 4.74
N THR A 127 -9.77 -10.16 5.72
CA THR A 127 -8.69 -9.22 6.00
C THR A 127 -7.55 -9.92 6.76
N GLY A 128 -6.55 -9.16 7.19
CA GLY A 128 -5.37 -9.60 7.90
C GLY A 128 -4.41 -8.43 8.08
N TYR A 129 -3.14 -8.74 8.34
CA TYR A 129 -2.08 -7.75 8.26
C TYR A 129 -1.66 -7.52 6.81
N GLU A 130 -1.14 -6.32 6.52
CA GLU A 130 -0.62 -5.97 5.21
C GLU A 130 0.80 -6.53 5.02
N LEU A 131 1.00 -7.41 4.03
CA LEU A 131 2.30 -8.08 3.84
C LEU A 131 3.42 -7.07 3.62
N THR A 132 3.19 -6.11 2.71
CA THR A 132 4.20 -5.14 2.28
C THR A 132 4.71 -4.27 3.44
N GLU A 133 3.84 -3.97 4.40
CA GLU A 133 4.21 -3.23 5.61
C GLU A 133 5.11 -4.06 6.54
N LEU A 134 4.85 -5.37 6.68
CA LEU A 134 5.69 -6.26 7.48
C LEU A 134 7.02 -6.58 6.79
N SER A 135 6.99 -7.05 5.55
CA SER A 135 8.18 -7.52 4.81
C SER A 135 9.24 -6.43 4.68
N ARG A 136 8.82 -5.22 4.29
CA ARG A 136 9.73 -4.08 4.07
C ARG A 136 10.33 -3.60 5.40
N ALA A 137 9.52 -3.46 6.45
CA ALA A 137 10.01 -3.10 7.78
C ALA A 137 10.93 -4.18 8.36
N TYR A 138 10.59 -5.46 8.19
CA TYR A 138 11.38 -6.61 8.62
C TYR A 138 12.80 -6.55 8.04
N TYR A 139 12.93 -6.33 6.72
CA TYR A 139 14.25 -6.23 6.12
C TYR A 139 15.00 -4.96 6.52
N VAL A 140 14.33 -3.83 6.72
CA VAL A 140 15.02 -2.65 7.27
C VAL A 140 15.59 -2.96 8.66
N PHE A 141 14.83 -3.62 9.53
CA PHE A 141 15.29 -3.96 10.87
C PHE A 141 16.40 -5.01 10.87
N GLU A 142 16.22 -6.11 10.14
CA GLU A 142 17.19 -7.21 10.04
C GLU A 142 18.53 -6.75 9.48
N THR A 143 18.50 -6.01 8.36
CA THR A 143 19.73 -5.54 7.72
C THR A 143 20.47 -4.49 8.55
N ASN A 144 19.78 -3.87 9.51
CA ASN A 144 20.35 -2.95 10.49
C ASN A 144 20.81 -3.62 11.78
N GLY A 145 20.89 -4.96 11.81
CA GLY A 145 21.44 -5.75 12.91
C GLY A 145 20.42 -6.10 13.99
N PHE A 146 19.13 -5.87 13.78
CA PHE A 146 18.10 -6.24 14.75
C PHE A 146 17.47 -7.57 14.41
N GLU A 147 17.41 -8.47 15.38
CA GLU A 147 16.58 -9.64 15.26
C GLU A 147 15.11 -9.24 15.40
N VAL A 148 14.28 -9.65 14.44
CA VAL A 148 12.87 -9.31 14.41
C VAL A 148 12.04 -10.50 14.86
N ASP A 149 11.33 -10.36 15.97
CA ASP A 149 10.31 -11.35 16.35
C ASP A 149 8.92 -10.85 15.93
N VAL A 150 8.01 -11.79 15.68
CA VAL A 150 6.64 -11.49 15.26
C VAL A 150 5.67 -12.00 16.31
N ALA A 151 4.82 -11.12 16.81
CA ALA A 151 3.74 -11.43 17.75
C ALA A 151 2.38 -11.10 17.15
N SER A 152 1.33 -11.73 17.68
CA SER A 152 -0.06 -11.36 17.39
C SER A 152 -0.93 -11.52 18.64
N PRO A 153 -2.11 -10.87 18.71
CA PRO A 153 -3.00 -10.99 19.86
C PRO A 153 -3.29 -12.42 20.31
N LEU A 154 -3.43 -13.37 19.38
CA LEU A 154 -3.74 -14.78 19.67
C LEU A 154 -2.54 -15.73 19.50
N GLY A 155 -1.39 -15.24 19.02
CA GLY A 155 -0.27 -16.07 18.61
C GLY A 155 -0.61 -16.98 17.42
N GLY A 156 0.28 -17.93 17.12
CA GLY A 156 0.10 -18.89 16.04
C GLY A 156 0.22 -18.25 14.65
N LYS A 157 -0.59 -18.73 13.68
CA LYS A 157 -0.55 -18.24 12.28
C LYS A 157 -1.61 -17.15 12.03
N PRO A 158 -1.25 -15.86 12.01
CA PRO A 158 -2.14 -14.76 11.67
C PRO A 158 -2.55 -14.78 10.18
N PRO A 159 -3.70 -14.19 9.85
CA PRO A 159 -4.13 -13.97 8.47
C PRO A 159 -3.34 -12.84 7.81
N VAL A 160 -2.99 -13.03 6.54
CA VAL A 160 -2.22 -12.08 5.72
C VAL A 160 -3.05 -11.60 4.53
N VAL A 161 -2.94 -10.31 4.20
CA VAL A 161 -3.40 -9.74 2.93
C VAL A 161 -2.20 -9.70 1.98
N LEU A 162 -2.37 -10.32 0.81
CA LEU A 162 -1.44 -10.24 -0.31
C LEU A 162 -2.07 -9.32 -1.34
N ASP A 163 -1.40 -8.20 -1.62
CA ASP A 163 -1.79 -7.27 -2.69
C ASP A 163 -0.75 -7.39 -3.81
N ASP A 164 -0.98 -8.33 -4.73
CA ASP A 164 -0.03 -8.68 -5.79
C ASP A 164 0.34 -7.45 -6.66
N ASP A 165 -0.54 -6.44 -6.73
CA ASP A 165 -0.34 -5.21 -7.49
C ASP A 165 0.70 -4.26 -6.84
N ASP A 166 0.86 -4.33 -5.50
CA ASP A 166 1.78 -3.50 -4.71
C ASP A 166 3.05 -4.27 -4.27
N MET A 167 3.13 -5.59 -4.54
CA MET A 167 4.23 -6.45 -4.13
C MET A 167 5.45 -6.37 -5.07
N GLY A 168 6.62 -6.09 -4.50
CA GLY A 168 7.91 -6.04 -5.19
C GLY A 168 8.85 -7.19 -4.82
N ILE A 169 10.11 -7.07 -5.27
CA ILE A 169 11.16 -8.09 -5.07
C ILE A 169 11.36 -8.45 -3.59
N PHE A 170 11.30 -7.47 -2.70
CA PHE A 170 11.42 -7.67 -1.25
C PHE A 170 10.25 -8.49 -0.70
N ASP A 171 9.03 -8.23 -1.16
CA ASP A 171 7.83 -8.87 -0.65
C ASP A 171 7.79 -10.35 -1.05
N TYR A 172 8.16 -10.67 -2.30
CA TYR A 172 8.31 -12.06 -2.74
C TYR A 172 9.50 -12.76 -2.10
N ALA A 173 10.64 -12.08 -1.92
CA ALA A 173 11.77 -12.64 -1.18
C ALA A 173 11.39 -12.99 0.26
N PHE A 174 10.57 -12.15 0.92
CA PHE A 174 10.04 -12.43 2.26
C PHE A 174 9.13 -13.66 2.28
N LEU A 175 8.29 -13.86 1.26
CA LEU A 175 7.47 -15.07 1.13
C LEU A 175 8.31 -16.34 0.92
N ASN A 176 9.51 -16.21 0.33
CA ASN A 176 10.44 -17.32 0.09
C ASN A 176 11.51 -17.47 1.20
N ASP A 177 11.59 -16.55 2.16
CA ASP A 177 12.52 -16.62 3.29
C ASP A 177 11.95 -17.55 4.38
N SER A 178 12.52 -18.76 4.49
CA SER A 178 12.10 -19.74 5.48
C SER A 178 12.17 -19.25 6.94
N ILE A 179 13.12 -18.38 7.28
CA ILE A 179 13.27 -17.87 8.64
C ILE A 179 12.13 -16.90 8.94
N ALA A 180 11.89 -15.94 8.04
CA ALA A 180 10.78 -15.01 8.14
C ALA A 180 9.42 -15.74 8.18
N GLN A 181 9.24 -16.74 7.31
CA GLN A 181 8.00 -17.53 7.24
C GLN A 181 7.75 -18.39 8.49
N ILE A 182 8.79 -18.91 9.14
CA ILE A 182 8.65 -19.61 10.43
C ILE A 182 8.14 -18.64 11.49
N LYS A 183 8.72 -17.43 11.57
CA LYS A 183 8.33 -16.40 12.54
C LYS A 183 6.89 -15.91 12.32
N THR A 184 6.48 -15.70 11.07
CA THR A 184 5.10 -15.30 10.75
C THR A 184 4.09 -16.43 10.83
N SER A 185 4.51 -17.70 10.71
CA SER A 185 3.60 -18.85 10.89
C SER A 185 3.43 -19.27 12.36
N HIS A 186 4.34 -18.83 13.24
CA HIS A 186 4.35 -19.16 14.66
C HIS A 186 4.56 -17.90 15.51
N THR A 187 3.67 -16.92 15.33
CA THR A 187 3.75 -15.68 16.09
C THR A 187 3.59 -15.94 17.59
N ILE A 188 4.35 -15.19 18.39
CA ILE A 188 4.25 -15.20 19.85
C ILE A 188 2.88 -14.61 20.22
N ALA A 189 2.14 -15.26 21.12
CA ALA A 189 0.93 -14.64 21.66
C ALA A 189 1.32 -13.41 22.49
N LEU A 190 0.60 -12.30 22.32
CA LEU A 190 0.98 -11.05 23.00
C LEU A 190 1.03 -11.17 24.53
N ASP A 191 0.22 -12.05 25.11
CA ASP A 191 0.21 -12.32 26.56
C ASP A 191 1.49 -13.06 27.03
N ASP A 192 2.21 -13.72 26.11
CA ASP A 192 3.47 -14.44 26.39
C ASP A 192 4.72 -13.60 26.11
N VAL A 193 4.56 -12.36 25.62
CA VAL A 193 5.68 -11.50 25.25
C VAL A 193 6.38 -10.94 26.48
N ASN A 194 7.67 -11.22 26.61
CA ASN A 194 8.55 -10.50 27.53
C ASN A 194 9.05 -9.18 26.91
N ALA A 195 8.35 -8.08 27.20
CA ALA A 195 8.64 -6.77 26.64
C ALA A 195 10.01 -6.19 27.05
N GLU A 196 10.73 -6.78 28.01
CA GLU A 196 12.09 -6.31 28.32
C GLU A 196 13.15 -6.73 27.31
N GLU A 197 12.89 -7.78 26.52
CA GLU A 197 13.85 -8.28 25.53
C GLU A 197 14.01 -7.39 24.30
N TYR A 198 13.06 -6.47 24.08
CA TYR A 198 12.99 -5.66 22.87
C TYR A 198 13.31 -4.20 23.14
N GLN A 199 13.98 -3.57 22.17
CA GLN A 199 14.34 -2.15 22.21
C GLN A 199 13.27 -1.27 21.55
N ALA A 200 12.47 -1.85 20.66
CA ALA A 200 11.36 -1.20 19.99
C ALA A 200 10.20 -2.18 19.77
N ILE A 201 9.00 -1.62 19.63
CA ILE A 201 7.81 -2.31 19.15
C ILE A 201 7.32 -1.65 17.87
N PHE A 202 6.92 -2.43 16.87
CA PHE A 202 6.38 -1.96 15.60
C PHE A 202 5.04 -2.64 15.29
N PHE A 203 3.98 -1.85 15.17
CA PHE A 203 2.64 -2.32 14.81
C PHE A 203 2.44 -2.22 13.30
N VAL A 204 2.33 -3.38 12.66
CA VAL A 204 1.94 -3.51 11.26
C VAL A 204 0.46 -3.18 11.12
N GLY A 205 0.08 -2.52 10.03
CA GLY A 205 -1.31 -2.27 9.70
C GLY A 205 -1.98 -3.46 9.03
N GLY A 206 -2.80 -3.15 8.03
CA GLY A 206 -3.86 -4.04 7.56
C GLY A 206 -5.15 -3.87 8.37
N LYS A 207 -6.30 -3.97 7.69
CA LYS A 207 -7.61 -3.60 8.24
C LYS A 207 -8.03 -4.48 9.43
N GLY A 208 -7.43 -5.67 9.60
CA GLY A 208 -7.67 -6.53 10.77
C GLY A 208 -7.29 -5.87 12.10
N ALA A 209 -6.24 -5.04 12.11
CA ALA A 209 -5.75 -4.33 13.30
C ALA A 209 -6.85 -3.49 13.99
N MET A 210 -7.81 -2.97 13.21
CA MET A 210 -8.93 -2.19 13.73
C MET A 210 -9.83 -2.97 14.69
N PHE A 211 -9.80 -4.31 14.66
CA PHE A 211 -10.74 -5.17 15.38
C PHE A 211 -10.15 -5.86 16.61
N ASP A 212 -8.82 -5.97 16.72
CA ASP A 212 -8.18 -6.64 17.85
C ASP A 212 -7.06 -5.85 18.52
N PHE A 213 -6.55 -4.77 17.93
CA PHE A 213 -5.56 -3.94 18.62
C PHE A 213 -6.17 -3.00 19.68
N PRO A 214 -7.27 -2.28 19.43
CA PRO A 214 -7.73 -1.22 20.33
C PRO A 214 -8.02 -1.66 21.76
N GLU A 215 -8.60 -2.86 21.94
CA GLU A 215 -9.04 -3.37 23.24
C GLU A 215 -8.07 -4.37 23.87
N ASN A 216 -6.96 -4.71 23.20
CA ASN A 216 -5.99 -5.67 23.71
C ASN A 216 -5.17 -5.04 24.86
N LYS A 217 -5.25 -5.65 26.04
CA LYS A 217 -4.62 -5.13 27.27
C LYS A 217 -3.10 -5.28 27.26
N ALA A 218 -2.55 -6.36 26.71
CA ALA A 218 -1.11 -6.52 26.57
C ALA A 218 -0.51 -5.42 25.66
N ILE A 219 -1.17 -5.09 24.54
CA ILE A 219 -0.78 -3.95 23.70
C ILE A 219 -0.79 -2.66 24.50
N GLN A 220 -1.89 -2.37 25.20
CA GLN A 220 -2.03 -1.13 25.97
C GLN A 220 -0.90 -0.99 27.00
N GLU A 221 -0.58 -2.06 27.73
CA GLU A 221 0.47 -2.07 28.75
C GLU A 221 1.88 -1.96 28.15
N ILE A 222 2.19 -2.69 27.08
CA ILE A 222 3.50 -2.61 26.41
C ILE A 222 3.73 -1.21 25.85
N VAL A 223 2.74 -0.65 25.15
CA VAL A 223 2.86 0.70 24.57
C VAL A 223 3.04 1.75 25.68
N LYS A 224 2.23 1.69 26.74
CA LYS A 224 2.35 2.59 27.90
C LYS A 224 3.77 2.53 28.49
N LYS A 225 4.26 1.33 28.76
CA LYS A 225 5.59 1.08 29.33
C LYS A 225 6.71 1.59 28.43
N TYR A 226 6.66 1.28 27.13
CA TYR A 226 7.69 1.68 26.18
C TYR A 226 7.72 3.19 26.01
N TYR A 227 6.55 3.81 25.87
CA TYR A 227 6.46 5.25 25.74
C TYR A 227 7.10 5.95 26.95
N GLN A 228 6.74 5.55 28.16
CA GLN A 228 7.23 6.15 29.40
C GLN A 228 8.71 5.86 29.70
N SER A 229 9.23 4.72 29.25
CA SER A 229 10.65 4.36 29.40
C SER A 229 11.55 4.88 28.28
N GLY A 230 11.01 5.59 27.29
CA GLY A 230 11.77 6.11 26.15
C GLY A 230 12.09 5.08 25.06
N LYS A 231 11.60 3.83 25.17
CA LYS A 231 11.69 2.82 24.09
C LYS A 231 10.81 3.23 22.90
N VAL A 232 11.20 2.78 21.70
CA VAL A 232 10.56 3.23 20.45
C VAL A 232 9.25 2.50 20.21
N VAL A 233 8.20 3.25 19.87
CA VAL A 233 6.90 2.74 19.43
C VAL A 233 6.68 3.18 17.98
N GLY A 234 6.66 2.21 17.07
CA GLY A 234 6.40 2.39 15.65
C GLY A 234 5.02 1.88 15.25
N ALA A 235 4.31 2.55 14.34
CA ALA A 235 3.07 2.00 13.78
C ALA A 235 2.75 2.57 12.38
N VAL A 236 2.26 1.77 11.45
CA VAL A 236 1.95 2.22 10.08
C VAL A 236 0.52 1.87 9.67
N CYS A 237 -0.10 2.68 8.81
CA CYS A 237 -1.41 2.42 8.21
C CYS A 237 -2.52 2.28 9.24
N HIS A 238 -3.07 1.08 9.45
CA HIS A 238 -4.03 0.78 10.51
C HIS A 238 -3.39 0.37 11.85
N GLY A 239 -2.08 0.13 11.87
CA GLY A 239 -1.31 -0.21 13.07
C GLY A 239 -1.46 0.80 14.22
N PRO A 240 -1.61 2.12 13.98
CA PRO A 240 -1.94 3.11 15.01
C PRO A 240 -3.24 2.85 15.78
N ALA A 241 -4.09 1.91 15.34
CA ALA A 241 -5.20 1.39 16.15
C ALA A 241 -4.74 0.84 17.51
N ALA A 242 -3.49 0.38 17.63
CA ALA A 242 -2.87 -0.04 18.90
C ALA A 242 -2.73 1.10 19.93
N LEU A 243 -2.80 2.36 19.50
CA LEU A 243 -2.53 3.53 20.34
C LEU A 243 -3.81 4.15 20.93
N VAL A 244 -4.98 3.85 20.34
CA VAL A 244 -6.21 4.64 20.53
C VAL A 244 -6.80 4.60 21.95
N ASN A 245 -6.46 3.58 22.74
CA ASN A 245 -6.97 3.41 24.10
C ASN A 245 -5.84 3.33 25.15
N VAL A 246 -4.63 3.77 24.79
CA VAL A 246 -3.51 3.79 25.74
C VAL A 246 -3.62 5.00 26.65
N THR A 247 -3.65 4.75 27.96
CA THR A 247 -3.64 5.77 29.02
C THR A 247 -2.36 5.62 29.82
N LEU A 248 -1.66 6.73 30.02
CA LEU A 248 -0.40 6.78 30.78
C LEU A 248 -0.67 6.72 32.29
N ASP A 249 0.37 6.47 33.09
CA ASP A 249 0.24 6.35 34.55
C ASP A 249 -0.28 7.64 35.22
N ASN A 250 -0.15 8.79 34.56
CA ASN A 250 -0.71 10.07 35.01
C ASN A 250 -2.20 10.26 34.65
N GLY A 251 -2.86 9.23 34.10
CA GLY A 251 -4.26 9.26 33.68
C GLY A 251 -4.53 9.97 32.36
N ILE A 252 -3.51 10.46 31.65
CA ILE A 252 -3.65 11.15 30.37
C ILE A 252 -3.55 10.14 29.22
N HIS A 253 -4.40 10.27 28.20
CA HIS A 253 -4.25 9.51 26.96
C HIS A 253 -2.90 9.76 26.30
N LEU A 254 -2.23 8.70 25.86
CA LEU A 254 -0.94 8.76 25.15
C LEU A 254 -0.98 9.78 24.02
N LEU A 255 -2.06 9.77 23.25
CA LEU A 255 -2.25 10.57 22.04
C LEU A 255 -2.46 12.07 22.30
N LYS A 256 -2.72 12.49 23.54
CA LYS A 256 -2.97 13.90 23.85
C LYS A 256 -1.76 14.76 23.45
N ASN A 257 -2.00 15.72 22.54
CA ASN A 257 -1.01 16.60 21.96
C ASN A 257 0.19 15.83 21.35
N LYS A 258 -0.05 14.67 20.74
CA LYS A 258 0.94 13.95 19.94
C LYS A 258 0.68 14.16 18.47
N THR A 259 1.73 14.41 17.70
CA THR A 259 1.62 14.41 16.25
C THR A 259 1.65 12.99 15.72
N VAL A 260 0.61 12.55 15.02
CA VAL A 260 0.51 11.18 14.49
C VAL A 260 0.01 11.17 13.04
N SER A 261 0.46 10.18 12.28
CA SER A 261 -0.04 9.82 10.96
C SER A 261 -0.65 8.41 11.02
N SER A 262 -1.71 8.17 10.26
CA SER A 262 -2.32 6.83 10.09
C SER A 262 -3.08 6.81 8.77
N PHE A 263 -3.64 5.65 8.40
CA PHE A 263 -4.50 5.56 7.24
C PHE A 263 -5.65 6.57 7.38
N THR A 264 -5.84 7.38 6.35
CA THR A 264 -6.73 8.54 6.44
C THR A 264 -8.18 8.13 6.18
N ASN A 265 -9.12 8.93 6.68
CA ASN A 265 -10.53 8.74 6.34
C ASN A 265 -10.77 8.84 4.82
N GLU A 266 -10.00 9.66 4.12
CA GLU A 266 -10.15 9.84 2.67
C GLU A 266 -9.71 8.60 1.91
N GLU A 267 -8.59 7.99 2.30
CA GLU A 267 -8.12 6.71 1.75
C GLU A 267 -9.13 5.60 2.05
N GLU A 268 -9.62 5.52 3.30
CA GLU A 268 -10.57 4.48 3.70
C GLU A 268 -11.89 4.57 2.95
N LEU A 269 -12.49 5.76 2.87
CA LEU A 269 -13.80 5.95 2.23
C LEU A 269 -13.72 5.85 0.69
N LEU A 270 -12.53 6.03 0.11
CA LEU A 270 -12.32 5.77 -1.32
C LEU A 270 -12.36 4.26 -1.61
N LEU A 271 -11.74 3.43 -0.75
CA LEU A 271 -11.71 1.97 -0.93
C LEU A 271 -13.01 1.29 -0.47
N ILE A 272 -13.57 1.76 0.64
CA ILE A 272 -14.74 1.19 1.30
C ILE A 272 -15.71 2.34 1.62
N PRO A 273 -16.59 2.74 0.68
CA PRO A 273 -17.52 3.86 0.89
C PRO A 273 -18.41 3.73 2.13
N ASN A 274 -18.71 2.50 2.55
CA ASN A 274 -19.48 2.19 3.75
C ASN A 274 -18.64 1.81 4.97
N ALA A 275 -17.35 2.17 5.02
CA ALA A 275 -16.41 1.83 6.10
C ALA A 275 -16.94 2.12 7.51
N LYS A 276 -17.66 3.24 7.67
CA LYS A 276 -18.29 3.65 8.95
C LYS A 276 -19.27 2.63 9.53
N THR A 277 -19.81 1.74 8.70
CA THR A 277 -20.75 0.68 9.11
C THR A 277 -20.06 -0.66 9.37
N ILE A 278 -18.80 -0.81 8.96
CA ILE A 278 -18.03 -2.05 9.02
C ILE A 278 -17.02 -2.00 10.17
N PHE A 279 -16.27 -0.89 10.27
CA PHE A 279 -15.27 -0.72 11.33
C PHE A 279 -15.90 -0.24 12.63
N PRO A 280 -15.29 -0.57 13.78
CA PRO A 280 -15.75 -0.04 15.07
C PRO A 280 -15.66 1.48 15.14
N PHE A 281 -14.74 2.08 14.38
CA PHE A 281 -14.57 3.53 14.21
C PHE A 281 -13.71 3.79 12.96
N LEU A 282 -13.69 5.04 12.48
CA LEU A 282 -12.66 5.48 11.53
C LEU A 282 -11.40 5.89 12.28
N LEU A 283 -10.24 5.37 11.86
CA LEU A 283 -9.00 5.47 12.63
C LEU A 283 -8.57 6.92 12.87
N GLN A 284 -8.54 7.74 11.81
CA GLN A 284 -8.18 9.16 11.93
C GLN A 284 -9.13 9.89 12.91
N ASP A 285 -10.45 9.69 12.81
CA ASP A 285 -11.41 10.33 13.72
C ASP A 285 -11.18 9.91 15.17
N LYS A 286 -10.92 8.61 15.41
CA LYS A 286 -10.65 8.09 16.74
C LYS A 286 -9.35 8.66 17.31
N LEU A 287 -8.27 8.71 16.54
CA LEU A 287 -7.00 9.32 16.97
C LEU A 287 -7.19 10.79 17.37
N VAL A 288 -7.89 11.57 16.55
CA VAL A 288 -8.20 12.99 16.85
C VAL A 288 -9.06 13.12 18.11
N SER A 289 -10.07 12.25 18.28
CA SER A 289 -10.93 12.27 19.48
C SER A 289 -10.16 11.99 20.78
N GLN A 290 -8.99 11.34 20.69
CA GLN A 290 -8.08 11.10 21.82
C GLN A 290 -7.04 12.22 22.02
N GLY A 291 -7.19 13.34 21.30
CA GLY A 291 -6.36 14.52 21.43
C GLY A 291 -5.12 14.54 20.54
N ALA A 292 -5.03 13.66 19.54
CA ALA A 292 -3.91 13.66 18.60
C ALA A 292 -3.96 14.86 17.63
N GLN A 293 -2.79 15.40 17.31
CA GLN A 293 -2.59 16.35 16.22
C GLN A 293 -2.33 15.54 14.94
N PHE A 294 -3.37 15.37 14.11
CA PHE A 294 -3.29 14.49 12.96
C PHE A 294 -2.51 15.14 11.80
N ASN A 295 -1.40 14.52 11.41
CA ASN A 295 -0.58 14.92 10.28
C ASN A 295 -1.07 14.20 9.02
N LYS A 296 -1.95 14.86 8.26
CA LYS A 296 -2.50 14.30 7.03
C LYS A 296 -1.58 14.63 5.84
N GLY A 297 -1.04 13.59 5.22
CA GLY A 297 -0.35 13.66 3.94
C GLY A 297 -1.29 13.61 2.74
N ALA A 298 -0.70 13.72 1.55
CA ALA A 298 -1.41 13.41 0.32
C ALA A 298 -1.76 11.92 0.27
N MET A 299 -2.95 11.61 -0.24
CA MET A 299 -3.47 10.25 -0.34
C MET A 299 -2.51 9.32 -1.10
N TYR A 300 -2.25 8.14 -0.52
CA TYR A 300 -1.35 7.10 -1.03
C TYR A 300 0.08 7.57 -1.31
N LEU A 301 0.55 8.61 -0.60
CA LEU A 301 1.95 9.01 -0.62
C LEU A 301 2.58 8.85 0.76
N GLU A 302 3.90 8.72 0.77
CA GLU A 302 4.70 8.65 1.99
C GLU A 302 4.42 9.88 2.88
N THR A 303 4.03 9.61 4.11
CA THR A 303 3.93 10.60 5.18
C THR A 303 4.16 9.91 6.52
N ILE A 304 5.07 10.48 7.31
CA ILE A 304 5.41 10.01 8.65
C ILE A 304 5.25 11.14 9.67
N SER A 305 4.97 10.76 10.92
CA SER A 305 5.07 11.63 12.09
C SER A 305 6.08 11.04 13.06
N HIS A 306 6.94 11.90 13.60
CA HIS A 306 7.92 11.53 14.60
C HIS A 306 7.78 12.49 15.78
N ASP A 307 7.23 11.98 16.88
CA ASP A 307 7.01 12.73 18.13
C ASP A 307 7.69 11.97 19.28
N LYS A 308 8.87 12.47 19.67
CA LYS A 308 9.75 11.80 20.64
C LYS A 308 10.08 10.36 20.21
N ASN A 309 9.68 9.37 20.99
CA ASN A 309 9.85 7.95 20.74
C ASN A 309 8.64 7.30 20.06
N LEU A 310 7.64 8.07 19.62
CA LEU A 310 6.50 7.61 18.83
C LEU A 310 6.73 7.96 17.35
N VAL A 311 6.81 6.94 16.49
CA VAL A 311 6.99 7.07 15.04
C VAL A 311 5.80 6.43 14.33
N THR A 312 5.02 7.21 13.57
CA THR A 312 3.81 6.70 12.90
C THR A 312 3.79 7.03 11.41
N GLY A 313 3.17 6.18 10.60
CA GLY A 313 3.17 6.29 9.15
C GLY A 313 1.76 6.16 8.58
N GLN A 314 1.45 6.96 7.56
CA GLN A 314 0.11 7.05 6.99
C GLN A 314 -0.37 5.77 6.31
N ASN A 315 0.45 5.13 5.46
CA ASN A 315 -0.01 4.05 4.57
C ASN A 315 1.19 3.15 4.19
N PRO A 316 1.02 2.09 3.37
CA PRO A 316 2.12 1.20 3.00
C PRO A 316 3.34 1.91 2.39
N TRP A 317 3.12 3.00 1.65
CA TRP A 317 4.19 3.81 1.04
C TRP A 317 5.07 4.54 2.06
N SER A 318 4.62 4.67 3.31
CA SER A 318 5.43 5.23 4.40
C SER A 318 6.39 4.23 5.05
N THR A 319 6.24 2.92 4.78
CA THR A 319 6.89 1.86 5.57
C THR A 319 8.42 1.96 5.57
N TRP A 320 9.03 2.13 4.40
CA TRP A 320 10.49 2.22 4.28
C TRP A 320 11.05 3.36 5.12
N LYS A 321 10.53 4.57 4.91
CA LYS A 321 10.99 5.76 5.61
C LYS A 321 10.74 5.67 7.11
N LEU A 322 9.58 5.14 7.50
CA LEU A 322 9.23 4.94 8.90
C LEU A 322 10.18 3.97 9.60
N ALA A 323 10.47 2.82 8.99
CA ALA A 323 11.37 1.82 9.57
C ALA A 323 12.80 2.37 9.71
N GLU A 324 13.29 3.13 8.71
CA GLU A 324 14.57 3.83 8.81
C GLU A 324 14.58 4.87 9.95
N THR A 325 13.48 5.62 10.14
CA THR A 325 13.35 6.56 11.25
C THR A 325 13.32 5.85 12.60
N ILE A 326 12.78 4.64 12.71
CA ILE A 326 12.88 3.82 13.92
C ILE A 326 14.34 3.44 14.19
N ILE A 327 15.11 3.04 13.17
CA ILE A 327 16.55 2.75 13.33
C ILE A 327 17.32 3.99 13.80
N GLN A 328 17.00 5.17 13.26
CA GLN A 328 17.56 6.45 13.72
C GLN A 328 17.20 6.75 15.17
N GLN A 329 15.95 6.52 15.56
CA GLN A 329 15.48 6.74 16.93
C GLN A 329 16.15 5.78 17.93
N LEU A 330 16.57 4.59 17.48
CA LEU A 330 17.38 3.65 18.25
C LEU A 330 18.87 4.06 18.34
N GLY A 331 19.26 5.19 17.74
CA GLY A 331 20.61 5.74 17.82
C GLY A 331 21.57 5.26 16.73
N TYR A 332 21.06 4.67 15.65
CA TYR A 332 21.88 4.13 14.56
C TYR A 332 21.62 4.83 13.23
N THR A 333 22.65 4.98 12.40
CA THR A 333 22.49 5.37 11.00
C THR A 333 21.92 4.18 10.22
N PRO A 334 20.78 4.33 9.51
CA PRO A 334 20.23 3.27 8.68
C PRO A 334 21.23 2.84 7.61
N LYS A 335 21.38 1.52 7.44
CA LYS A 335 22.12 0.94 6.32
C LYS A 335 21.57 1.51 5.02
N TYR A 336 22.47 2.01 4.18
CA TYR A 336 22.11 2.54 2.88
C TYR A 336 21.45 1.46 2.02
N ARG A 337 20.34 1.83 1.38
CA ARG A 337 19.70 1.09 0.31
C ARG A 337 19.48 2.02 -0.87
N GLU A 338 19.45 1.43 -2.06
CA GLU A 338 18.96 2.14 -3.23
C GLU A 338 17.49 2.49 -3.04
N ILE A 339 17.15 3.75 -3.34
CA ILE A 339 15.77 4.22 -3.31
C ILE A 339 15.04 3.59 -4.49
N THR A 340 13.89 2.99 -4.21
CA THR A 340 13.09 2.25 -5.20
C THR A 340 12.48 3.19 -6.24
N GLY A 341 12.08 2.62 -7.39
CA GLY A 341 11.33 3.35 -8.40
C GLY A 341 10.02 3.93 -7.86
N GLU A 342 9.37 3.19 -6.96
CA GLU A 342 8.13 3.57 -6.28
C GLU A 342 8.33 4.80 -5.40
N GLU A 343 9.35 4.81 -4.53
CA GLU A 343 9.66 5.97 -3.70
C GLU A 343 10.03 7.20 -4.53
N ASN A 344 10.75 7.01 -5.64
CA ASN A 344 11.07 8.10 -6.57
C ASN A 344 9.81 8.63 -7.28
N ALA A 345 8.88 7.74 -7.67
CA ALA A 345 7.58 8.15 -8.21
C ALA A 345 6.74 8.88 -7.16
N GLY A 346 6.74 8.42 -5.90
CA GLY A 346 6.13 9.12 -4.77
C GLY A 346 6.68 10.53 -4.57
N LYS A 347 8.00 10.71 -4.68
CA LYS A 347 8.64 12.05 -4.66
C LYS A 347 8.18 12.93 -5.81
N VAL A 348 8.09 12.38 -7.03
CA VAL A 348 7.58 13.10 -8.21
C VAL A 348 6.14 13.54 -7.98
N LEU A 349 5.29 12.68 -7.41
CA LEU A 349 3.90 13.01 -7.09
C LEU A 349 3.82 14.08 -5.99
N LEU A 350 4.65 14.01 -4.95
CA LEU A 350 4.70 15.04 -3.91
C LEU A 350 5.12 16.40 -4.47
N VAL A 351 6.13 16.44 -5.35
CA VAL A 351 6.55 17.69 -6.04
C VAL A 351 5.43 18.19 -6.95
N TYR A 352 4.72 17.30 -7.63
CA TYR A 352 3.55 17.68 -8.43
C TYR A 352 2.47 18.35 -7.57
N GLU A 353 2.13 17.79 -6.41
CA GLU A 353 1.10 18.35 -5.53
C GLU A 353 1.53 19.70 -4.93
N LYS A 354 2.82 19.90 -4.63
CA LYS A 354 3.33 21.12 -3.98
C LYS A 354 3.72 22.23 -4.94
N GLU A 355 4.30 21.88 -6.09
CA GLU A 355 5.00 22.81 -6.99
C GLU A 355 4.51 22.71 -8.44
N GLY A 356 3.62 21.76 -8.74
CA GLY A 356 2.98 21.62 -10.04
C GLY A 356 3.77 20.82 -11.07
N LEU A 357 3.17 20.71 -12.26
CA LEU A 357 3.61 19.82 -13.34
C LEU A 357 5.05 20.11 -13.83
N THR A 358 5.44 21.38 -13.91
CA THR A 358 6.75 21.76 -14.43
C THR A 358 7.87 21.25 -13.53
N LYS A 359 7.76 21.47 -12.22
CA LYS A 359 8.76 21.00 -11.24
C LYS A 359 8.81 19.48 -11.14
N ALA A 360 7.67 18.81 -11.24
CA ALA A 360 7.63 17.35 -11.31
C ALA A 360 8.38 16.81 -12.54
N LYS A 361 8.27 17.46 -13.71
CA LYS A 361 9.03 17.08 -14.92
C LYS A 361 10.54 17.34 -14.78
N GLU A 362 10.93 18.46 -14.19
CA GLU A 362 12.35 18.73 -13.88
C GLU A 362 12.94 17.64 -12.98
N LEU A 363 12.19 17.18 -11.97
CA LEU A 363 12.62 16.08 -11.11
C LEU A 363 12.71 14.75 -11.87
N ILE A 364 11.76 14.45 -12.77
CA ILE A 364 11.85 13.27 -13.64
C ILE A 364 13.14 13.32 -14.49
N ASP A 365 13.48 14.48 -15.05
CA ASP A 365 14.71 14.65 -15.83
C ASP A 365 15.96 14.41 -14.99
N LYS A 366 16.00 14.97 -13.78
CA LYS A 366 17.09 14.73 -12.84
C LYS A 366 17.23 13.25 -12.50
N LEU A 367 16.14 12.58 -12.14
CA LEU A 367 16.17 11.17 -11.73
C LEU A 367 16.53 10.24 -12.89
N LEU A 368 15.78 10.29 -14.00
CA LEU A 368 15.94 9.34 -15.10
C LEU A 368 17.17 9.61 -15.96
N VAL A 369 17.50 10.88 -16.24
CA VAL A 369 18.55 11.23 -17.21
C VAL A 369 19.89 11.51 -16.53
N GLN A 370 19.90 12.31 -15.46
CA GLN A 370 21.15 12.73 -14.81
C GLN A 370 21.65 11.68 -13.82
N GLU A 371 20.78 11.18 -12.95
CA GLU A 371 21.13 10.24 -11.89
C GLU A 371 20.95 8.77 -12.28
N LYS A 372 20.28 8.50 -13.41
CA LYS A 372 19.94 7.15 -13.89
C LYS A 372 19.19 6.29 -12.85
N LYS A 373 18.34 6.94 -12.05
CA LYS A 373 17.50 6.30 -11.03
C LYS A 373 16.11 5.99 -11.58
N PRO A 374 15.52 4.84 -11.23
CA PRO A 374 14.20 4.47 -11.72
C PRO A 374 13.10 5.39 -11.16
N VAL A 375 12.03 5.56 -11.94
CA VAL A 375 10.77 6.19 -11.54
C VAL A 375 9.65 5.25 -11.96
N ASP A 376 8.89 4.74 -10.98
CA ASP A 376 7.80 3.82 -11.26
C ASP A 376 6.66 4.52 -12.01
N ARG A 377 6.48 4.14 -13.27
CA ARG A 377 5.44 4.71 -14.14
C ARG A 377 4.06 4.16 -13.85
N LEU A 378 3.95 2.95 -13.31
CA LEU A 378 2.69 2.35 -12.93
C LEU A 378 2.10 3.12 -11.75
N LEU A 379 2.91 3.45 -10.73
CA LEU A 379 2.47 4.27 -9.61
C LEU A 379 1.96 5.65 -10.05
N LEU A 380 2.68 6.33 -10.95
CA LEU A 380 2.22 7.60 -11.54
C LEU A 380 0.86 7.44 -12.26
N ALA A 381 0.68 6.33 -12.99
CA ALA A 381 -0.55 6.02 -13.70
C ALA A 381 -1.71 5.72 -12.74
N SER A 382 -1.48 4.95 -11.68
CA SER A 382 -2.46 4.66 -10.63
C SER A 382 -2.98 5.95 -9.98
N HIS A 383 -2.11 6.91 -9.68
CA HIS A 383 -2.54 8.22 -9.17
C HIS A 383 -3.38 9.02 -10.18
N SER A 384 -3.15 8.86 -11.48
CA SER A 384 -3.99 9.45 -12.52
C SER A 384 -5.41 8.85 -12.52
N VAL A 385 -5.53 7.54 -12.29
CA VAL A 385 -6.80 6.83 -12.18
C VAL A 385 -7.54 7.24 -10.91
N ILE A 386 -6.84 7.27 -9.76
CA ILE A 386 -7.38 7.75 -8.48
C ILE A 386 -7.94 9.18 -8.62
N ALA A 387 -7.20 10.08 -9.27
CA ALA A 387 -7.70 11.43 -9.54
C ALA A 387 -8.99 11.43 -10.39
N GLY A 388 -9.07 10.55 -11.39
CA GLY A 388 -10.26 10.38 -12.22
C GLY A 388 -11.46 9.86 -11.42
N MET A 389 -11.25 8.84 -10.56
CA MET A 389 -12.29 8.29 -9.67
C MET A 389 -12.84 9.34 -8.69
N GLN A 390 -11.99 10.27 -8.25
CA GLN A 390 -12.38 11.41 -7.41
C GLN A 390 -13.07 12.55 -8.20
N GLY A 391 -13.31 12.39 -9.51
CA GLY A 391 -13.89 13.43 -10.37
C GLY A 391 -12.93 14.57 -10.71
N LYS A 392 -11.64 14.47 -10.36
CA LYS A 392 -10.61 15.49 -10.62
C LYS A 392 -10.00 15.28 -12.01
N ILE A 393 -10.81 15.46 -13.06
CA ILE A 393 -10.46 15.16 -14.45
C ILE A 393 -9.19 15.91 -14.93
N GLY A 394 -9.07 17.21 -14.61
CA GLY A 394 -7.88 18.00 -14.97
C GLY A 394 -6.59 17.46 -14.34
N ARG A 395 -6.65 17.04 -13.07
CA ARG A 395 -5.53 16.40 -12.36
C ARG A 395 -5.18 15.06 -12.99
N SER A 396 -6.19 14.25 -13.32
CA SER A 396 -6.00 12.96 -13.99
C SER A 396 -5.20 13.12 -15.29
N PHE A 397 -5.61 14.03 -16.19
CA PHE A 397 -4.87 14.29 -17.43
C PHE A 397 -3.47 14.87 -17.20
N SER A 398 -3.30 15.71 -16.19
CA SER A 398 -1.98 16.26 -15.83
C SER A 398 -1.00 15.15 -15.40
N LEU A 399 -1.47 14.21 -14.57
CA LEU A 399 -0.71 13.05 -14.13
C LEU A 399 -0.42 12.08 -15.28
N LEU A 400 -1.37 11.84 -16.19
CA LEU A 400 -1.10 11.11 -17.45
C LEU A 400 0.01 11.76 -18.28
N GLY A 401 0.07 13.09 -18.25
CA GLY A 401 1.17 13.86 -18.83
C GLY A 401 2.53 13.54 -18.19
N LEU A 402 2.59 13.29 -16.88
CA LEU A 402 3.81 12.83 -16.21
C LEU A 402 4.17 11.39 -16.60
N VAL A 403 3.19 10.47 -16.66
CA VAL A 403 3.43 9.08 -17.11
C VAL A 403 4.03 9.08 -18.52
N SER A 404 3.41 9.83 -19.45
CA SER A 404 3.91 9.95 -20.82
C SER A 404 5.29 10.60 -20.88
N TYR A 405 5.57 11.57 -20.00
CA TYR A 405 6.86 12.24 -19.95
C TYR A 405 7.96 11.30 -19.44
N ALA A 406 7.71 10.60 -18.33
CA ALA A 406 8.61 9.58 -17.78
C ALA A 406 8.90 8.50 -18.82
N LYS A 407 7.88 7.95 -19.50
CA LYS A 407 8.07 6.98 -20.59
C LYS A 407 9.00 7.49 -21.69
N LYS A 408 8.89 8.77 -22.07
CA LYS A 408 9.75 9.38 -23.09
C LYS A 408 11.20 9.47 -22.61
N LYS A 409 11.42 9.80 -21.34
CA LYS A 409 12.75 9.98 -20.75
C LYS A 409 13.45 8.68 -20.41
N SER A 410 12.73 7.61 -20.08
CA SER A 410 13.31 6.27 -19.86
C SER A 410 13.90 5.61 -21.12
N LYS A 411 13.66 6.17 -22.33
CA LYS A 411 14.19 5.64 -23.59
C LYS A 411 15.52 6.24 -24.03
N ASN A 412 15.94 7.32 -23.37
CA ASN A 412 17.20 8.02 -23.60
C ASN A 412 18.13 7.76 -22.43
#